data_AF-A0A3N4KW43-F1
#
_entry.id   AF-A0A3N4KW43-F1
#
_cell.length_a   1.000
_cell.length_b   1.000
_cell.length_c   1.000
_cell.angle_alpha   90.00
_cell.angle_beta   90.00
_cell.angle_gamma   90.00
#
_symmetry.space_group_name_H-M   'P 1'
#
loop_
_entity.id
_entity.type
_entity.pdbx_description
1 polymer ?
#
loop_
_entity_poly.entity_id
_entity_poly.type
_entity_poly.pdbx_seq_one_letter_code
_entity_poly.pdbx_strand_id
1 'polypeptide(L)'
;MGFINPGRNLHSRIPGKRKPKHPTAATTSSSSSSTTSTTSSTARKRQRTRPPLSPLESLPAELLYRIFESSHNLSLPAASLHLTHTLNTPHLHLLHLRTHLHSPTALSEIFRLRFFTAPLLHLFESRFGALDAAGAALPIRLVTAPWTDEGLSLFAALVERGADVGGVPGEREEFTWVLLRALQAGREDVARVVMAARGRGWEA
;
A
#
# COMPACT_ATOMS: atom_id res chain seq x y z
N MET A 1 -31.85 34.39 -23.67
CA MET A 1 -32.65 34.06 -22.46
C MET A 1 -31.91 32.94 -21.74
N GLY A 2 -31.15 33.10 -20.66
CA GLY A 2 -31.24 34.08 -19.58
C GLY A 2 -31.83 33.40 -18.35
N PHE A 3 -31.03 32.63 -17.59
CA PHE A 3 -31.22 32.45 -16.15
C PHE A 3 -29.86 32.31 -15.45
N ILE A 4 -29.53 33.38 -14.75
CA ILE A 4 -28.49 33.53 -13.75
C ILE A 4 -29.01 32.87 -12.46
N ASN A 5 -28.16 32.14 -11.73
CA ASN A 5 -28.42 31.91 -10.31
C ASN A 5 -27.15 32.20 -9.50
N PRO A 6 -27.14 33.24 -8.65
CA PRO A 6 -25.99 33.65 -7.87
C PRO A 6 -26.06 33.11 -6.44
N GLY A 7 -24.88 32.81 -5.87
CA GLY A 7 -24.58 33.10 -4.48
C GLY A 7 -25.12 32.15 -3.41
N ARG A 8 -24.19 31.56 -2.65
CA ARG A 8 -24.27 31.58 -1.19
C ARG A 8 -22.87 31.67 -0.60
N ASN A 9 -22.77 32.58 0.36
CA ASN A 9 -21.58 33.15 0.95
C ASN A 9 -21.61 32.83 2.46
N LEU A 10 -20.46 33.02 3.10
CA LEU A 10 -20.28 33.33 4.53
C LEU A 10 -20.24 32.20 5.59
N HIS A 11 -19.02 32.04 6.13
CA HIS A 11 -18.62 32.21 7.54
C HIS A 11 -19.38 31.50 8.67
N SER A 12 -18.65 30.70 9.46
CA SER A 12 -18.51 30.83 10.93
C SER A 12 -17.58 29.72 11.46
N ARG A 13 -16.39 30.06 11.96
CA ARG A 13 -16.08 30.36 13.38
C ARG A 13 -16.49 29.25 14.36
N ILE A 14 -15.52 28.45 14.80
CA ILE A 14 -15.54 27.84 16.12
C ILE A 14 -14.20 28.11 16.82
N PRO A 15 -14.15 29.06 17.77
CA PRO A 15 -13.12 29.09 18.80
C PRO A 15 -13.77 28.98 20.20
N GLY A 16 -13.43 27.94 20.97
CA GLY A 16 -13.79 27.83 22.39
C GLY A 16 -12.71 27.02 23.12
N LYS A 17 -11.72 27.68 23.74
CA LYS A 17 -11.70 28.22 25.12
C LYS A 17 -11.65 27.15 26.24
N ARG A 18 -10.40 26.90 26.65
CA ARG A 18 -9.83 26.77 28.02
C ARG A 18 -10.81 26.74 29.21
N LYS A 19 -10.58 25.80 30.14
CA LYS A 19 -10.92 25.93 31.57
C LYS A 19 -9.64 25.96 32.44
N PRO A 20 -9.54 26.84 33.46
CA PRO A 20 -8.45 26.88 34.44
C PRO A 20 -8.84 26.34 35.84
N LYS A 21 -7.79 25.88 36.56
CA LYS A 21 -7.46 25.92 38.02
C LYS A 21 -8.55 25.71 39.08
N HIS A 22 -8.25 24.92 40.12
CA HIS A 22 -7.88 25.43 41.46
C HIS A 22 -7.27 24.33 42.38
N PRO A 23 -6.54 24.72 43.46
CA PRO A 23 -5.61 23.91 44.24
C PRO A 23 -6.17 23.47 45.61
N THR A 24 -5.44 22.62 46.34
CA THR A 24 -5.59 22.49 47.80
C THR A 24 -4.25 22.05 48.42
N ALA A 25 -3.91 22.66 49.55
CA ALA A 25 -2.61 22.65 50.21
C ALA A 25 -2.65 21.93 51.58
N ALA A 26 -1.50 21.41 52.03
CA ALA A 26 -0.94 21.49 53.41
C ALA A 26 0.41 20.72 53.45
N THR A 27 1.57 21.38 53.71
CA THR A 27 2.28 21.60 55.02
C THR A 27 3.10 20.34 55.42
N THR A 28 4.43 20.30 55.64
CA THR A 28 5.32 21.15 56.48
C THR A 28 6.83 20.82 56.22
N SER A 29 7.71 21.85 56.27
CA SER A 29 9.14 21.96 56.72
C SER A 29 10.09 20.73 56.79
N SER A 30 11.42 20.77 56.60
CA SER A 30 12.45 21.81 56.39
C SER A 30 13.82 21.12 56.25
N SER A 31 14.72 21.60 55.37
CA SER A 31 16.14 21.89 55.69
C SER A 31 16.96 22.19 54.41
N SER A 32 17.90 23.09 54.61
CA SER A 32 18.73 23.86 53.68
C SER A 32 19.90 23.11 53.07
N SER A 33 20.20 23.38 51.80
CA SER A 33 21.58 23.58 51.32
C SER A 33 21.59 24.23 49.94
N SER A 34 22.08 25.46 49.92
CA SER A 34 22.40 26.27 48.75
C SER A 34 23.45 25.59 47.87
N THR A 35 23.10 25.29 46.62
CA THR A 35 24.09 25.05 45.57
C THR A 35 23.57 25.69 44.27
N THR A 36 24.29 26.69 43.81
CA THR A 36 24.16 27.33 42.50
C THR A 36 24.25 26.26 41.41
N SER A 37 23.12 25.89 40.82
CA SER A 37 23.05 24.99 39.68
C SER A 37 22.57 25.76 38.45
N THR A 38 23.49 25.87 37.51
CA THR A 38 23.36 26.44 36.18
C THR A 38 22.17 25.80 35.45
N THR A 39 21.17 26.61 35.12
CA THR A 39 19.99 26.21 34.35
C THR A 39 20.39 25.85 32.93
N SER A 40 20.69 24.57 32.70
CA SER A 40 20.67 23.97 31.37
C SER A 40 19.26 23.39 31.14
N SER A 41 18.52 24.04 30.26
CA SER A 41 17.19 23.61 29.81
C SER A 41 17.30 22.38 28.93
N THR A 42 17.50 21.20 29.54
CA THR A 42 17.38 19.93 28.82
C THR A 42 15.92 19.69 28.46
N ALA A 43 15.59 19.87 27.18
CA ALA A 43 14.29 19.55 26.61
C ALA A 43 13.94 18.09 26.95
N ARG A 44 12.92 17.88 27.80
CA ARG A 44 12.40 16.55 28.14
C ARG A 44 11.86 15.89 26.88
N LYS A 45 12.64 14.95 26.34
CA LYS A 45 12.26 14.10 25.20
C LYS A 45 11.04 13.29 25.64
N ARG A 46 9.84 13.69 25.19
CA ARG A 46 8.60 12.94 25.40
C ARG A 46 8.78 11.54 24.82
N GLN A 47 8.98 10.55 25.68
CA GLN A 47 8.92 9.14 25.28
C GLN A 47 7.51 8.88 24.77
N ARG A 48 7.37 8.74 23.44
CA ARG A 48 6.15 8.23 22.84
C ARG A 48 6.03 6.77 23.25
N THR A 49 5.17 6.48 24.23
CA THR A 49 4.71 5.12 24.50
C THR A 49 4.02 4.61 23.22
N ARG A 50 4.49 3.47 22.71
CA ARG A 50 3.84 2.82 21.57
C ARG A 50 2.45 2.36 22.02
N PRO A 51 1.42 2.47 21.16
CA PRO A 51 0.11 1.90 21.47
C PRO A 51 0.24 0.39 21.72
N PRO A 52 -0.55 -0.18 22.63
CA PRO A 52 -0.57 -1.62 22.84
C PRO A 52 -1.05 -2.33 21.56
N LEU A 53 -0.50 -3.51 21.32
CA LEU A 53 -0.90 -4.36 20.20
C LEU A 53 -2.36 -4.81 20.37
N SER A 54 -3.06 -4.98 19.25
CA SER A 54 -4.40 -5.57 19.27
C SER A 54 -4.36 -7.03 19.74
N PRO A 55 -5.47 -7.60 20.25
CA PRO A 55 -5.52 -9.01 20.65
C PRO A 55 -5.07 -9.96 19.53
N LEU A 56 -5.45 -9.66 18.28
CA LEU A 56 -5.03 -10.43 17.11
C LEU A 56 -3.51 -10.36 16.89
N GLU A 57 -2.91 -9.17 17.00
CA GLU A 57 -1.46 -8.98 16.87
C GLU A 57 -0.65 -9.59 18.02
N SER A 58 -1.28 -9.80 19.18
CA SER A 58 -0.64 -10.45 20.33
C SER A 58 -0.55 -11.97 20.21
N LEU A 59 -1.19 -12.56 19.18
CA LEU A 59 -1.14 -14.00 18.94
C LEU A 59 0.25 -14.44 18.44
N PRO A 60 0.66 -15.69 18.77
CA PRO A 60 1.81 -16.33 18.12
C PRO A 60 1.67 -16.38 16.60
N ALA A 61 2.80 -16.29 15.89
CA ALA A 61 2.85 -16.27 14.43
C ALA A 61 2.16 -17.51 13.82
N GLU A 62 2.28 -18.67 14.46
CA GLU A 62 1.67 -19.93 14.05
C GLU A 62 0.14 -19.84 14.01
N LEU A 63 -0.46 -19.16 14.99
CA LEU A 63 -1.92 -18.96 15.01
C LEU A 63 -2.34 -17.93 13.97
N LEU A 64 -1.56 -16.87 13.79
CA LEU A 64 -1.80 -15.89 12.73
C LEU A 64 -1.75 -16.53 11.34
N TYR A 65 -0.80 -17.43 11.09
CA TYR A 65 -0.71 -18.19 9.84
C TYR A 65 -1.94 -19.07 9.63
N ARG A 66 -2.36 -19.83 10.65
CA ARG A 66 -3.57 -20.68 10.56
C ARG A 66 -4.84 -19.87 10.32
N ILE A 67 -4.97 -18.72 10.98
CA ILE A 67 -6.11 -17.81 10.75
C ILE A 67 -6.09 -17.30 9.32
N PHE A 68 -4.94 -16.83 8.83
CA PHE A 68 -4.79 -16.36 7.45
C PHE A 68 -5.12 -17.47 6.44
N GLU A 69 -4.59 -18.67 6.65
CA GLU A 69 -4.83 -19.84 5.80
C GLU A 69 -6.32 -20.24 5.80
N SER A 70 -6.96 -20.27 6.97
CA SER A 70 -8.39 -20.63 7.09
C SER A 70 -9.35 -19.58 6.53
N SER A 71 -8.98 -18.30 6.59
CA SER A 71 -9.85 -17.20 6.19
C SER A 71 -9.63 -16.74 4.76
N HIS A 72 -8.48 -17.07 4.17
CA HIS A 72 -8.00 -16.56 2.88
C HIS A 72 -8.12 -15.02 2.76
N ASN A 73 -8.05 -14.30 3.88
CA ASN A 73 -8.30 -12.88 3.91
C ASN A 73 -7.03 -12.06 3.61
N LEU A 74 -6.90 -11.64 2.35
CA LEU A 74 -5.78 -10.82 1.85
C LEU A 74 -5.65 -9.44 2.51
N SER A 75 -6.73 -8.94 3.11
CA SER A 75 -6.67 -7.65 3.83
C SER A 75 -6.02 -7.77 5.20
N LEU A 76 -5.85 -9.00 5.73
CA LEU A 76 -5.36 -9.23 7.08
C LEU A 76 -3.89 -8.81 7.26
N PRO A 77 -2.94 -9.14 6.36
CA PRO A 77 -1.60 -8.55 6.39
C PRO A 77 -1.62 -7.04 6.23
N ALA A 78 -2.53 -6.48 5.44
CA ALA A 78 -2.62 -5.04 5.17
C ALA A 78 -3.24 -4.23 6.33
N ALA A 79 -3.95 -4.89 7.26
CA ALA A 79 -4.61 -4.24 8.39
C ALA A 79 -3.63 -3.63 9.40
N SER A 80 -2.40 -4.16 9.48
CA SER A 80 -1.37 -3.67 10.40
C SER A 80 0.03 -3.97 9.91
N LEU A 81 0.97 -3.07 10.20
CA LEU A 81 2.39 -3.27 9.91
C LEU A 81 2.96 -4.51 10.62
N HIS A 82 2.49 -4.81 11.84
CA HIS A 82 2.94 -6.00 12.57
C HIS A 82 2.49 -7.27 11.84
N LEU A 83 1.20 -7.34 11.47
CA LEU A 83 0.66 -8.46 10.71
C LEU A 83 1.31 -8.58 9.33
N THR A 84 1.61 -7.46 8.68
CA THR A 84 2.39 -7.47 7.44
C THR A 84 3.72 -8.17 7.68
N HIS A 85 4.52 -7.76 8.66
CA HIS A 85 5.83 -8.38 8.89
C HIS A 85 5.75 -9.86 9.24
N THR A 86 4.77 -10.24 10.07
CA THR A 86 4.59 -11.63 10.49
C THR A 86 4.08 -12.51 9.34
N LEU A 87 3.17 -12.02 8.51
CA LEU A 87 2.53 -12.82 7.46
C LEU A 87 3.19 -12.71 6.08
N ASN A 88 4.12 -11.78 5.89
CA ASN A 88 4.86 -11.56 4.63
C ASN A 88 5.93 -12.65 4.42
N THR A 89 5.49 -13.91 4.39
CA THR A 89 6.33 -15.05 4.07
C THR A 89 6.12 -15.48 2.62
N PRO A 90 7.19 -15.79 1.87
CA PRO A 90 7.06 -16.24 0.49
C PRO A 90 6.15 -17.45 0.34
N HIS A 91 6.16 -18.36 1.32
CA HIS A 91 5.38 -19.59 1.28
C HIS A 91 3.87 -19.33 1.19
N LEU A 92 3.34 -18.39 1.99
CA LEU A 92 1.91 -18.06 1.96
C LEU A 92 1.51 -17.40 0.64
N HIS A 93 2.35 -16.51 0.11
CA HIS A 93 2.06 -15.86 -1.15
C HIS A 93 2.03 -16.86 -2.32
N LEU A 94 2.95 -17.82 -2.31
CA LEU A 94 3.00 -18.90 -3.28
C LEU A 94 1.77 -19.81 -3.20
N LEU A 95 1.37 -20.20 -1.99
CA LEU A 95 0.18 -21.00 -1.77
C LEU A 95 -1.06 -20.26 -2.26
N HIS A 96 -1.15 -18.98 -1.97
CA HIS A 96 -2.27 -18.14 -2.39
C HIS A 96 -2.33 -17.94 -3.92
N LEU A 97 -1.20 -17.69 -4.58
CA LEU A 97 -1.15 -17.65 -6.04
C LEU A 97 -1.63 -18.97 -6.65
N ARG A 98 -1.21 -20.09 -6.07
CA ARG A 98 -1.59 -21.41 -6.55
C ARG A 98 -3.09 -21.68 -6.41
N THR A 99 -3.72 -21.28 -5.31
CA THR A 99 -5.16 -21.49 -5.10
C THR A 99 -6.03 -20.67 -6.06
N HIS A 100 -5.51 -19.57 -6.60
CA HIS A 100 -6.26 -18.62 -7.42
C HIS A 100 -5.81 -18.55 -8.89
N LEU A 101 -4.94 -19.47 -9.31
CA LEU A 101 -4.33 -19.48 -10.65
C LEU A 101 -5.34 -19.47 -11.79
N HIS A 102 -6.51 -20.09 -11.60
CA HIS A 102 -7.52 -20.25 -12.64
C HIS A 102 -8.52 -19.09 -12.73
N SER A 103 -8.39 -18.06 -11.89
CA SER A 103 -9.33 -16.93 -11.85
C SER A 103 -8.61 -15.63 -12.22
N PRO A 104 -8.88 -15.05 -13.40
CA PRO A 104 -8.24 -13.79 -13.81
C PRO A 104 -8.59 -12.63 -12.88
N THR A 105 -9.82 -12.62 -12.35
CA THR A 105 -10.25 -11.65 -11.34
C THR A 105 -9.43 -11.78 -10.06
N ALA A 106 -9.19 -13.00 -9.59
CA ALA A 106 -8.39 -13.22 -8.38
C ALA A 106 -6.91 -12.88 -8.61
N LEU A 107 -6.34 -13.22 -9.77
CA LEU A 107 -4.98 -12.80 -10.16
C LEU A 107 -4.84 -11.28 -10.16
N SER A 108 -5.85 -10.56 -10.67
CA SER A 108 -5.90 -9.09 -10.65
C SER A 108 -5.82 -8.55 -9.21
N GLU A 109 -6.56 -9.14 -8.28
CA GLU A 109 -6.49 -8.76 -6.87
C GLU A 109 -5.12 -9.07 -6.26
N ILE A 110 -4.51 -10.21 -6.61
CA ILE A 110 -3.18 -10.57 -6.11
C ILE A 110 -2.10 -9.61 -6.63
N PHE A 111 -2.16 -9.20 -7.90
CA PHE A 111 -1.20 -8.26 -8.47
C PHE A 111 -1.23 -6.90 -7.76
N ARG A 112 -2.40 -6.49 -7.25
CA ARG A 112 -2.56 -5.26 -6.45
C ARG A 112 -1.86 -5.33 -5.10
N LEU A 113 -1.60 -6.54 -4.58
CA LEU A 113 -0.95 -6.71 -3.29
C LEU A 113 0.52 -6.30 -3.36
N ARG A 114 0.98 -5.54 -2.36
CA ARG A 114 2.34 -4.98 -2.35
C ARG A 114 3.44 -6.03 -2.33
N PHE A 115 3.16 -7.22 -1.81
CA PHE A 115 4.11 -8.32 -1.79
C PHE A 115 4.31 -8.99 -3.15
N PHE A 116 3.42 -8.73 -4.11
CA PHE A 116 3.55 -9.30 -5.43
C PHE A 116 4.64 -8.54 -6.19
N THR A 117 5.78 -9.21 -6.38
CA THR A 117 7.03 -8.68 -6.93
C THR A 117 7.57 -9.61 -8.03
N ALA A 118 8.49 -9.12 -8.86
CA ALA A 118 9.11 -9.94 -9.90
C ALA A 118 9.86 -11.17 -9.35
N PRO A 119 10.61 -11.07 -8.22
CA PRO A 119 11.20 -12.25 -7.58
C PRO A 119 10.15 -13.28 -7.12
N LEU A 120 9.01 -12.83 -6.60
CA LEU A 120 7.94 -13.74 -6.20
C LEU A 120 7.33 -14.46 -7.42
N LEU A 121 7.09 -13.73 -8.51
CA LEU A 121 6.61 -14.30 -9.76
C LEU A 121 7.58 -15.38 -10.28
N HIS A 122 8.88 -15.07 -10.36
CA HIS A 122 9.88 -16.04 -10.77
C HIS A 122 9.94 -17.27 -9.84
N LEU A 123 9.85 -17.03 -8.52
CA LEU A 123 9.82 -18.12 -7.54
C LEU A 123 8.58 -19.00 -7.72
N PHE A 124 7.43 -18.41 -8.02
CA PHE A 124 6.20 -19.14 -8.33
C PHE A 124 6.40 -20.02 -9.56
N GLU A 125 6.89 -19.44 -10.65
CA GLU A 125 7.03 -20.17 -11.90
C GLU A 125 8.08 -21.28 -11.85
N SER A 126 9.16 -21.07 -11.10
CA SER A 126 10.17 -22.10 -10.86
C SER A 126 9.60 -23.34 -10.16
N ARG A 127 8.49 -23.20 -9.44
CA ARG A 127 7.86 -24.29 -8.67
C ARG A 127 6.61 -24.86 -9.32
N PHE A 128 5.81 -24.02 -9.98
CA PHE A 128 4.47 -24.38 -10.45
C PHE A 128 4.29 -24.26 -11.96
N GLY A 129 5.30 -23.79 -12.70
CA GLY A 129 5.21 -23.54 -14.14
C GLY A 129 4.79 -22.10 -14.47
N ALA A 130 4.81 -21.77 -15.75
CA ALA A 130 4.53 -20.42 -16.24
C ALA A 130 3.14 -19.93 -15.79
N LEU A 131 3.08 -18.69 -15.31
CA LEU A 131 1.83 -18.04 -14.93
C LEU A 131 1.12 -17.55 -16.20
N ASP A 132 -0.09 -18.05 -16.45
CA ASP A 132 -0.99 -17.45 -17.44
C ASP A 132 -1.72 -16.28 -16.77
N ALA A 133 -1.46 -15.07 -17.24
CA ALA A 133 -2.09 -13.85 -16.75
C ALA A 133 -3.15 -13.32 -17.72
N ALA A 134 -3.56 -14.12 -18.72
CA ALA A 134 -4.57 -13.73 -19.70
C ALA A 134 -5.85 -13.21 -19.01
N GLY A 135 -6.24 -11.99 -19.36
CA GLY A 135 -7.45 -11.34 -18.83
C GLY A 135 -7.32 -10.82 -17.39
N ALA A 136 -6.18 -10.97 -16.72
CA ALA A 136 -5.93 -10.36 -15.44
C ALA A 136 -5.52 -8.88 -15.62
N ALA A 137 -6.18 -7.98 -14.90
CA ALA A 137 -5.89 -6.55 -14.94
C ALA A 137 -4.59 -6.21 -14.23
N LEU A 138 -3.75 -5.38 -14.85
CA LEU A 138 -2.58 -4.84 -14.20
C LEU A 138 -2.95 -3.83 -13.10
N PRO A 139 -2.24 -3.84 -11.96
CA PRO A 139 -2.45 -2.90 -10.89
C PRO A 139 -1.93 -1.50 -11.29
N ILE A 140 -2.71 -0.46 -10.99
CA ILE A 140 -2.38 0.96 -11.27
C ILE A 140 -0.95 1.32 -10.85
N ARG A 141 -0.47 0.78 -9.71
CA ARG A 141 0.88 1.05 -9.19
C ARG A 141 2.03 0.68 -10.15
N LEU A 142 1.83 -0.26 -11.06
CA LEU A 142 2.83 -0.65 -12.06
C LEU A 142 2.78 0.24 -13.31
N VAL A 143 1.64 0.89 -13.50
CA VAL A 143 1.28 1.67 -14.67
C VAL A 143 1.51 3.16 -14.44
N THR A 144 1.51 3.61 -13.18
CA THR A 144 1.71 5.00 -12.77
C THR A 144 3.07 5.23 -12.14
N ALA A 145 3.66 6.40 -12.41
CA ALA A 145 4.88 6.86 -11.75
C ALA A 145 4.70 7.02 -10.21
N PRO A 146 5.78 6.93 -9.41
CA PRO A 146 7.16 6.69 -9.83
C PRO A 146 7.40 5.21 -10.18
N TRP A 147 8.00 4.97 -11.34
CA TRP A 147 8.42 3.64 -11.73
C TRP A 147 9.72 3.25 -11.04
N THR A 148 9.70 2.12 -10.35
CA THR A 148 10.90 1.46 -9.88
C THR A 148 11.34 0.41 -10.90
N ASP A 149 12.63 0.11 -10.99
CA ASP A 149 13.10 -0.93 -11.91
C ASP A 149 12.48 -2.31 -11.59
N GLU A 150 12.23 -2.59 -10.31
CA GLU A 150 11.48 -3.78 -9.88
C GLU A 150 10.03 -3.76 -10.38
N GLY A 151 9.34 -2.63 -10.27
CA GLY A 151 7.97 -2.47 -10.76
C GLY A 151 7.89 -2.64 -12.28
N LEU A 152 8.88 -2.12 -13.02
CA LEU A 152 8.92 -2.26 -14.48
C LEU A 152 9.28 -3.66 -14.93
N SER A 153 10.19 -4.34 -14.22
CA SER A 153 10.47 -5.76 -14.46
C SER A 153 9.21 -6.61 -14.24
N LEU A 154 8.46 -6.34 -13.15
CA LEU A 154 7.19 -7.01 -12.91
C LEU A 154 6.13 -6.68 -13.96
N PHE A 155 6.01 -5.41 -14.34
CA PHE A 155 5.09 -4.96 -15.39
C PHE A 155 5.35 -5.70 -16.70
N ALA A 156 6.60 -5.71 -17.17
CA ALA A 156 6.97 -6.38 -18.41
C ALA A 156 6.68 -7.88 -18.35
N ALA A 157 7.04 -8.53 -17.24
CA ALA A 157 6.77 -9.95 -17.05
C ALA A 157 5.27 -10.27 -17.12
N LEU A 158 4.41 -9.48 -16.46
CA LEU A 158 2.97 -9.71 -16.51
C LEU A 158 2.38 -9.48 -17.91
N VAL A 159 2.84 -8.44 -18.61
CA VAL A 159 2.44 -8.14 -19.99
C VAL A 159 2.83 -9.25 -20.96
N GLU A 160 4.01 -9.84 -20.80
CA GLU A 160 4.46 -11.01 -21.58
C GLU A 160 3.57 -12.23 -21.35
N ARG A 161 2.92 -12.32 -20.19
CA ARG A 161 2.01 -13.41 -19.79
C ARG A 161 0.55 -13.14 -20.14
N GLY A 162 0.27 -12.06 -20.88
CA GLY A 162 -1.08 -11.72 -21.33
C GLY A 162 -1.92 -10.91 -20.34
N ALA A 163 -1.30 -10.33 -19.31
CA ALA A 163 -2.01 -9.41 -18.42
C ALA A 163 -2.51 -8.19 -19.21
N ASP A 164 -3.74 -7.78 -18.91
CA ASP A 164 -4.39 -6.65 -19.55
C ASP A 164 -3.86 -5.33 -18.99
N VAL A 165 -3.30 -4.51 -19.89
CA VAL A 165 -2.78 -3.17 -19.58
C VAL A 165 -3.93 -2.16 -19.40
N GLY A 166 -5.13 -2.45 -19.93
CA GLY A 166 -6.30 -1.56 -19.94
C GLY A 166 -7.42 -1.96 -18.97
N GLY A 167 -7.10 -2.73 -17.92
CA GLY A 167 -8.07 -3.35 -17.01
C GLY A 167 -8.88 -2.42 -16.11
N VAL A 168 -8.94 -1.11 -16.37
CA VAL A 168 -9.95 -0.22 -15.79
C VAL A 168 -11.10 -0.10 -16.80
N PRO A 169 -12.27 -0.70 -16.52
CA PRO A 169 -13.41 -0.60 -17.42
C PRO A 169 -13.87 0.85 -17.56
N GLY A 170 -13.65 1.44 -18.74
CA GLY A 170 -14.19 2.76 -19.09
C GLY A 170 -13.28 3.67 -19.93
N GLU A 171 -11.97 3.42 -19.98
CA GLU A 171 -11.04 4.39 -20.57
C GLU A 171 -10.12 3.75 -21.64
N ARG A 172 -10.59 3.73 -22.89
CA ARG A 172 -9.76 3.40 -24.08
C ARG A 172 -8.51 4.29 -24.23
N GLU A 173 -8.44 5.40 -23.49
CA GLU A 173 -7.32 6.35 -23.50
C GLU A 173 -6.15 5.91 -22.59
N GLU A 174 -6.36 4.95 -21.69
CA GLU A 174 -5.35 4.58 -20.69
C GLU A 174 -4.08 4.04 -21.32
N PHE A 175 -4.16 3.14 -22.29
CA PHE A 175 -2.97 2.60 -22.97
C PHE A 175 -2.09 3.71 -23.57
N THR A 176 -2.72 4.68 -24.25
CA THR A 176 -2.04 5.83 -24.85
C THR A 176 -1.41 6.71 -23.77
N TRP A 177 -2.10 6.85 -22.64
CA TRP A 177 -1.60 7.58 -21.48
C TRP A 177 -0.36 6.92 -20.85
N VAL A 178 -0.34 5.59 -20.70
CA VAL A 178 0.82 4.84 -20.18
C VAL A 178 2.02 5.02 -21.10
N LEU A 179 1.80 4.86 -22.41
CA LEU A 179 2.83 5.04 -23.42
C LEU A 179 3.37 6.48 -23.40
N LEU A 180 2.47 7.48 -23.38
CA LEU A 180 2.86 8.89 -23.35
C LEU A 180 3.67 9.23 -22.10
N ARG A 181 3.23 8.75 -20.93
CA ARG A 181 3.95 8.90 -19.66
C ARG A 181 5.34 8.24 -19.73
N ALA A 182 5.44 7.06 -20.35
CA ALA A 182 6.71 6.34 -20.45
C ALA A 182 7.70 7.12 -21.30
N LEU A 183 7.25 7.65 -22.45
CA LEU A 183 8.04 8.52 -23.32
C LEU A 183 8.45 9.82 -22.62
N GLN A 184 7.54 10.47 -21.89
CA GLN A 184 7.84 11.69 -21.14
C GLN A 184 8.88 11.47 -20.04
N ALA A 185 8.93 10.26 -19.45
CA ALA A 185 9.93 9.89 -18.45
C ALA A 185 11.24 9.36 -19.05
N GLY A 186 11.38 9.31 -20.39
CA GLY A 186 12.54 8.72 -21.06
C GLY A 186 12.67 7.21 -20.88
N ARG A 187 11.58 6.50 -20.54
CA ARG A 187 11.52 5.04 -20.35
C ARG A 187 11.10 4.33 -21.64
N GLU A 188 11.99 4.34 -22.63
CA GLU A 188 11.77 3.69 -23.93
C GLU A 188 11.60 2.17 -23.83
N ASP A 189 12.23 1.56 -22.81
CA ASP A 189 12.06 0.15 -22.44
C ASP A 189 10.60 -0.20 -22.20
N VAL A 190 9.92 0.60 -21.39
CA VAL A 190 8.50 0.43 -21.06
C VAL A 190 7.62 0.69 -22.28
N ALA A 191 7.90 1.76 -23.02
CA ALA A 191 7.18 2.08 -24.25
C ALA A 191 7.23 0.92 -25.26
N ARG A 192 8.39 0.27 -25.41
CA ARG A 192 8.56 -0.89 -26.31
C ARG A 192 7.73 -2.08 -25.86
N VAL A 193 7.73 -2.40 -24.57
CA VAL A 193 6.95 -3.50 -23.99
C VAL A 193 5.46 -3.25 -24.17
N VAL A 194 5.00 -2.03 -23.85
CA VAL A 194 3.61 -1.58 -24.01
C VAL A 194 3.18 -1.72 -25.48
N MET A 195 3.98 -1.21 -26.42
CA MET A 195 3.70 -1.31 -27.85
C MET A 195 3.67 -2.76 -28.35
N ALA A 196 4.58 -3.62 -27.88
CA ALA A 196 4.57 -5.04 -28.20
C ALA A 196 3.32 -5.76 -27.68
N ALA A 197 2.82 -5.38 -26.50
CA ALA A 197 1.58 -5.91 -25.94
C ALA A 197 0.38 -5.61 -26.84
N ARG A 198 0.28 -4.38 -27.35
CA ARG A 198 -0.82 -3.94 -28.22
C ARG A 198 -0.84 -4.67 -29.56
N GLY A 199 0.31 -4.97 -30.13
CA GLY A 199 0.40 -5.74 -31.39
C GLY A 199 -0.19 -7.15 -31.27
N ARG A 200 -0.10 -7.78 -30.08
CA ARG A 200 -0.57 -9.15 -29.84
C ARG A 200 -2.08 -9.25 -29.62
N GLY A 201 -2.73 -8.20 -29.12
CA GLY A 201 -4.16 -8.22 -28.79
C GLY A 201 -5.13 -7.97 -29.95
N TRP A 202 -4.63 -7.68 -31.16
CA TRP A 202 -5.49 -7.38 -32.32
C TRP A 202 -5.68 -8.55 -33.29
N GLU A 203 -4.82 -9.58 -33.22
CA GLU A 203 -4.87 -10.74 -34.12
C GLU A 203 -5.59 -11.97 -33.53
N ALA A 204 -6.09 -11.87 -32.29
CA ALA A 204 -6.86 -12.92 -31.59
C ALA A 204 -8.32 -12.49 -31.40
#